data_AF-A0A9D7WCR9-F1
#
_entry.id   AF-A0A9D7WCR9-F1
#
_cell.length_a   1.000
_cell.length_b   1.000
_cell.length_c   1.000
_cell.angle_alpha   90.00
_cell.angle_beta   90.00
_cell.angle_gamma   90.00
#
_symmetry.space_group_name_H-M   'P 1'
#
loop_
_entity.id
_entity.type
_entity.pdbx_description
1 polymer ?
#
loop_
_entity_poly.entity_id
_entity_poly.type
_entity_poly.pdbx_seq_one_letter_code
_entity_poly.pdbx_strand_id
1 'polypeptide(L)'
;EILLATKLIEENDGPFKYHLDRYKYADRYEKENLALHRDSCLETLEKLNALLSGNDWLFGAEARMIDYAILPFIRQCRIANSDWFDAQNQLEDLHRWLQNFLTSDIFNIVMHKYDVWNDEDDPVVFPPKA
;
A
#
# COMPACT_ATOMS: atom_id res chain seq x y z
N GLU A 1 -17.53 -9.56 -7.83
CA GLU A 1 -16.82 -8.74 -6.82
C GLU A 1 -16.07 -9.58 -5.79
N ILE A 2 -16.74 -10.36 -4.93
CA ILE A 2 -16.07 -11.13 -3.84
C ILE A 2 -14.93 -12.05 -4.34
N LEU A 3 -15.15 -12.87 -5.36
CA LEU A 3 -14.11 -13.77 -5.88
C LEU A 3 -12.88 -13.01 -6.42
N LEU A 4 -13.12 -11.88 -7.12
CA LEU A 4 -12.03 -11.03 -7.60
C LEU A 4 -11.31 -10.37 -6.43
N ALA A 5 -12.05 -9.94 -5.40
CA ALA A 5 -11.46 -9.33 -4.22
C ALA A 5 -10.52 -10.29 -3.48
N THR A 6 -10.96 -11.53 -3.24
CA THR A 6 -10.11 -12.57 -2.62
C THR A 6 -8.86 -12.84 -3.45
N LYS A 7 -9.00 -12.96 -4.76
CA LYS A 7 -7.87 -13.20 -5.66
C LYS A 7 -6.83 -12.08 -5.60
N LEU A 8 -7.27 -10.82 -5.59
CA LEU A 8 -6.37 -9.67 -5.51
C LEU A 8 -5.62 -9.62 -4.16
N ILE A 9 -6.28 -10.01 -3.07
CA ILE A 9 -5.63 -10.11 -1.75
C ILE A 9 -4.60 -11.25 -1.75
N GLU A 10 -4.91 -12.40 -2.33
CA GLU A 10 -3.95 -13.51 -2.47
C GLU A 10 -2.73 -13.12 -3.33
N GLU A 11 -2.94 -12.39 -4.43
CA GLU A 11 -1.87 -11.85 -5.28
C GLU A 11 -1.02 -10.80 -4.54
N ASN A 12 -1.66 -9.95 -3.73
CA ASN A 12 -1.01 -8.95 -2.89
C ASN A 12 -0.11 -9.60 -1.82
N ASP A 13 -0.66 -10.54 -1.05
CA ASP A 13 0.01 -11.14 0.10
C ASP A 13 1.06 -12.19 -0.30
N GLY A 14 0.95 -12.74 -1.50
CA GLY A 14 1.90 -13.68 -2.08
C GLY A 14 2.90 -13.01 -3.02
N PRO A 15 2.72 -13.11 -4.35
CA PRO A 15 3.70 -12.63 -5.33
C PRO A 15 4.10 -11.16 -5.17
N PHE A 16 3.15 -10.25 -4.95
CA PHE A 16 3.48 -8.82 -4.84
C PHE A 16 4.33 -8.54 -3.60
N LYS A 17 3.92 -9.05 -2.43
CA LYS A 17 4.70 -8.93 -1.19
C LYS A 17 6.11 -9.51 -1.33
N TYR A 18 6.25 -10.67 -1.97
CA TYR A 18 7.56 -11.30 -2.22
C TYR A 18 8.52 -10.36 -2.96
N HIS A 19 8.02 -9.69 -4.01
CA HIS A 19 8.80 -8.73 -4.79
C HIS A 19 9.02 -7.41 -4.06
N LEU A 20 7.98 -6.90 -3.39
CA LEU A 20 8.04 -5.67 -2.61
C LEU A 20 9.09 -5.74 -1.51
N ASP A 21 9.17 -6.85 -0.76
CA ASP A 21 10.15 -7.00 0.32
C ASP A 21 11.58 -6.95 -0.21
N ARG A 22 11.85 -7.57 -1.37
CA ARG A 22 13.19 -7.56 -2.00
C ARG A 22 13.52 -6.23 -2.65
N TYR A 23 12.51 -5.55 -3.18
CA TYR A 23 12.67 -4.21 -3.72
C TYR A 23 12.97 -3.19 -2.61
N LYS A 24 12.17 -3.20 -1.53
CA LYS A 24 12.27 -2.25 -0.43
C LYS A 24 13.47 -2.49 0.48
N TYR A 25 13.81 -3.75 0.74
CA TYR A 25 14.90 -4.12 1.64
C TYR A 25 16.08 -4.72 0.88
N ALA A 26 16.44 -4.14 -0.26
CA ALA A 26 17.51 -4.62 -1.14
C ALA A 26 18.86 -4.86 -0.42
N ASP A 27 19.17 -4.12 0.64
CA ASP A 27 20.37 -4.33 1.45
C ASP A 27 20.38 -5.66 2.22
N ARG A 28 19.21 -6.28 2.43
CA ARG A 28 19.04 -7.59 3.07
C ARG A 28 19.00 -8.74 2.05
N TYR A 29 19.00 -8.45 0.76
CA TYR A 29 18.83 -9.39 -0.34
C TYR A 29 19.88 -9.17 -1.44
N GLU A 30 19.82 -9.96 -2.51
CA GLU A 30 20.71 -9.85 -3.67
C GLU A 30 20.39 -8.58 -4.48
N LYS A 31 21.25 -7.57 -4.39
CA LYS A 31 21.08 -6.27 -5.10
C LYS A 31 21.03 -6.41 -6.62
N GLU A 32 21.61 -7.47 -7.16
CA GLU A 32 21.71 -7.75 -8.60
C GLU A 32 20.33 -7.86 -9.28
N ASN A 33 19.27 -8.16 -8.53
CA ASN A 33 17.91 -8.35 -9.04
C ASN A 33 16.93 -7.20 -8.69
N LEU A 34 17.44 -6.04 -8.26
CA LEU A 34 16.58 -4.95 -7.80
C LEU A 34 15.58 -4.46 -8.86
N ALA A 35 16.06 -4.30 -10.10
CA ALA A 35 15.22 -3.88 -11.22
C ALA A 35 14.11 -4.90 -11.52
N LEU A 36 14.42 -6.20 -11.47
CA LEU A 36 13.44 -7.25 -11.67
C LEU A 36 12.30 -7.18 -10.64
N HIS A 37 12.64 -6.98 -9.37
CA HIS A 37 11.63 -6.88 -8.31
C HIS A 37 10.79 -5.60 -8.42
N ARG A 38 11.42 -4.46 -8.74
CA ARG A 38 10.71 -3.22 -9.04
C ARG A 38 9.74 -3.38 -10.20
N ASP A 39 10.18 -4.00 -11.29
CA ASP A 39 9.37 -4.16 -12.51
C ASP A 39 8.22 -5.16 -12.24
N SER A 40 8.44 -6.19 -11.42
CA SER A 40 7.37 -7.09 -10.96
C SER A 40 6.33 -6.35 -10.08
N CYS A 41 6.79 -5.42 -9.24
CA CYS A 41 5.88 -4.53 -8.52
C CYS A 41 5.08 -3.65 -9.48
N LEU A 42 5.73 -3.07 -10.50
CA LEU A 42 5.08 -2.23 -11.51
C LEU A 42 3.94 -2.95 -12.23
N GLU A 43 4.12 -4.22 -12.60
CA GLU A 43 3.04 -5.01 -13.23
C GLU A 43 1.79 -5.11 -12.35
N THR A 44 1.97 -5.20 -11.03
CA THR A 44 0.84 -5.22 -10.09
C THR A 44 0.20 -3.83 -9.97
N LEU A 45 1.01 -2.77 -9.93
CA LEU A 45 0.52 -1.40 -9.91
C LEU A 45 -0.31 -1.08 -11.17
N GLU A 46 0.15 -1.50 -12.35
CA GLU A 46 -0.56 -1.31 -13.62
C GLU A 46 -1.91 -2.06 -13.63
N LYS A 47 -1.95 -3.29 -13.12
CA LYS A 47 -3.20 -4.06 -12.97
C LYS A 47 -4.20 -3.35 -12.06
N LEU A 48 -3.74 -2.87 -10.89
CA LEU A 48 -4.59 -2.14 -9.95
C LEU A 48 -5.09 -0.82 -10.55
N ASN A 49 -4.22 -0.07 -11.22
CA ASN A 49 -4.59 1.16 -11.92
C ASN A 49 -5.69 0.91 -12.96
N ALA A 50 -5.56 -0.15 -13.76
CA ALA A 50 -6.57 -0.52 -14.75
C ALA A 50 -7.91 -0.91 -14.11
N LEU A 51 -7.88 -1.57 -12.94
CA LEU A 51 -9.08 -1.96 -12.19
C LEU A 51 -9.81 -0.76 -11.58
N LEU A 52 -9.08 0.28 -11.17
CA LEU A 52 -9.67 1.51 -10.65
C LEU A 52 -10.51 2.21 -11.72
N SER A 53 -10.04 2.27 -12.97
CA SER A 53 -10.83 2.70 -14.13
C SER A 53 -11.58 4.03 -13.90
N GLY A 54 -10.87 5.03 -13.37
CA GLY A 54 -11.43 6.35 -13.04
C GLY A 54 -12.24 6.43 -11.74
N ASN A 55 -12.46 5.32 -11.02
CA ASN A 55 -13.12 5.34 -9.71
C ASN A 55 -12.17 5.75 -8.59
N ASP A 56 -12.74 6.15 -7.45
CA ASP A 56 -11.97 6.49 -6.25
C ASP A 56 -11.49 5.25 -5.48
N TRP A 57 -12.17 4.11 -5.64
CA TRP A 57 -11.88 2.84 -4.97
C TRP A 57 -12.08 1.66 -5.92
N LEU A 58 -11.49 0.49 -5.60
CA LEU A 58 -11.43 -0.68 -6.49
C LEU A 58 -12.80 -1.22 -6.94
N PHE A 59 -13.85 -0.98 -6.16
CA PHE A 59 -15.21 -1.45 -6.48
C PHE A 59 -16.26 -0.33 -6.37
N GLY A 60 -15.88 0.91 -6.72
CA GLY A 60 -16.80 2.03 -6.91
C GLY A 60 -16.49 3.25 -6.05
N ALA A 61 -17.54 3.89 -5.52
CA ALA A 61 -17.45 5.19 -4.87
C ALA A 61 -17.02 5.14 -3.39
N GLU A 62 -17.04 3.96 -2.76
CA GLU A 62 -16.73 3.80 -1.34
C GLU A 62 -15.61 2.78 -1.14
N ALA A 63 -14.73 3.07 -0.16
CA ALA A 63 -13.67 2.16 0.25
C ALA A 63 -14.25 0.87 0.80
N ARG A 64 -13.66 -0.26 0.41
CA ARG A 64 -14.02 -1.58 0.93
C ARG A 64 -12.82 -2.25 1.59
N MET A 65 -13.08 -3.38 2.23
CA MET A 65 -12.05 -4.20 2.89
C MET A 65 -10.83 -4.45 2.01
N ILE A 66 -11.03 -4.71 0.72
CA ILE A 66 -9.93 -4.95 -0.23
C ILE A 66 -9.00 -3.75 -0.36
N ASP A 67 -9.55 -2.53 -0.36
CA ASP A 67 -8.74 -1.33 -0.50
C ASP A 67 -7.78 -1.24 0.67
N TYR A 68 -8.31 -1.39 1.89
CA TYR A 68 -7.52 -1.39 3.12
C TYR A 68 -6.58 -2.58 3.26
N ALA A 69 -6.84 -3.71 2.60
CA ALA A 69 -5.92 -4.85 2.56
C ALA A 69 -4.69 -4.57 1.67
N ILE A 70 -4.87 -3.85 0.56
CA ILE A 70 -3.82 -3.66 -0.45
C ILE A 70 -3.06 -2.34 -0.24
N LEU A 71 -3.75 -1.24 0.06
CA LEU A 71 -3.18 0.11 0.19
C LEU A 71 -1.93 0.21 1.09
N PRO A 72 -1.83 -0.50 2.24
CA PRO A 72 -0.62 -0.49 3.05
C PRO A 72 0.62 -0.97 2.29
N PHE A 73 0.49 -1.95 1.39
CA PHE A 73 1.60 -2.47 0.60
C PHE A 73 1.96 -1.54 -0.55
N ILE A 74 0.98 -0.90 -1.18
CA ILE A 74 1.22 0.13 -2.20
C ILE A 74 1.96 1.33 -1.59
N ARG A 75 1.54 1.76 -0.41
CA ARG A 75 2.26 2.77 0.38
C ARG A 75 3.71 2.35 0.65
N GLN A 76 3.95 1.09 1.02
CA GLN A 76 5.30 0.58 1.21
C GLN A 76 6.13 0.55 -0.09
N CYS A 77 5.51 0.24 -1.23
CA CYS A 77 6.15 0.29 -2.54
C CYS A 77 6.59 1.71 -2.90
N ARG A 78 5.72 2.71 -2.65
CA ARG A 78 6.09 4.12 -2.81
C ARG A 78 7.23 4.55 -1.88
N ILE A 79 7.25 4.06 -0.63
CA ILE A 79 8.34 4.37 0.32
C ILE A 79 9.69 3.80 -0.13
N ALA A 80 9.70 2.67 -0.86
CA ALA A 80 10.95 2.08 -1.35
C ALA A 80 11.71 3.02 -2.31
N ASN A 81 10.99 3.74 -3.17
CA ASN A 81 11.52 4.84 -3.98
C ASN A 81 10.37 5.75 -4.43
N SER A 82 10.17 6.86 -3.72
CA SER A 82 9.03 7.75 -3.99
C SER A 82 9.19 8.50 -5.31
N ASP A 83 10.41 8.96 -5.64
CA ASP A 83 10.65 9.69 -6.89
C ASP A 83 10.34 8.84 -8.11
N TRP A 84 10.76 7.57 -8.11
CA TRP A 84 10.47 6.65 -9.21
C TRP A 84 8.97 6.31 -9.30
N PHE A 85 8.32 6.07 -8.16
CA PHE A 85 6.90 5.73 -8.10
C PHE A 85 6.02 6.89 -8.58
N ASP A 86 6.32 8.10 -8.12
CA ASP A 86 5.57 9.32 -8.45
C ASP A 86 5.82 9.75 -9.91
N ALA A 87 6.95 9.36 -10.51
CA ALA A 87 7.24 9.59 -11.93
C ALA A 87 6.43 8.70 -12.90
N GLN A 88 5.70 7.68 -12.41
CA GLN A 88 4.87 6.80 -13.24
C GLN A 88 3.54 7.47 -13.62
N ASN A 89 3.58 8.45 -14.52
CA ASN A 89 2.41 9.25 -14.91
C ASN A 89 1.24 8.43 -15.49
N GLN A 90 1.50 7.22 -15.99
CA GLN A 90 0.47 6.30 -16.49
C GLN A 90 -0.39 5.67 -15.37
N LEU A 91 0.00 5.87 -14.10
CA LEU A 91 -0.67 5.31 -12.92
C LEU A 91 -1.55 6.33 -12.18
N GLU A 92 -2.16 7.27 -12.91
CA GLU A 92 -2.92 8.38 -12.34
C GLU A 92 -4.04 7.93 -11.38
N ASP A 93 -4.81 6.89 -11.75
CA ASP A 93 -5.90 6.38 -10.90
C ASP A 93 -5.35 5.77 -9.62
N LEU A 94 -4.25 5.02 -9.71
CA LEU A 94 -3.58 4.43 -8.56
C LEU A 94 -2.99 5.49 -7.64
N HIS A 95 -2.41 6.56 -8.18
CA HIS A 95 -1.93 7.70 -7.40
C HIS A 95 -3.08 8.40 -6.67
N ARG A 96 -4.22 8.62 -7.33
CA ARG A 96 -5.43 9.17 -6.70
C ARG A 96 -5.94 8.28 -5.58
N TRP A 97 -6.08 6.98 -5.84
CA TRP A 97 -6.53 5.99 -4.85
C TRP A 97 -5.61 5.95 -3.62
N LEU A 98 -4.29 5.95 -3.83
CA LEU A 98 -3.34 6.02 -2.72
C LEU A 98 -3.46 7.33 -1.94
N GLN A 99 -3.63 8.47 -2.62
CA GLN A 99 -3.78 9.75 -1.93
C GLN A 99 -5.08 9.84 -1.13
N ASN A 100 -6.20 9.37 -1.67
CA ASN A 100 -7.47 9.28 -0.95
C ASN A 100 -7.30 8.55 0.39
N PHE A 101 -6.50 7.48 0.41
CA PHE A 101 -6.15 6.78 1.64
C PHE A 101 -5.24 7.58 2.56
N LEU A 102 -4.13 8.11 2.04
CA LEU A 102 -3.12 8.82 2.84
C LEU A 102 -3.65 10.11 3.50
N THR A 103 -4.67 10.74 2.91
CA THR A 103 -5.31 11.94 3.46
C THR A 103 -6.57 11.65 4.26
N SER A 104 -6.96 10.37 4.41
CA SER A 104 -8.18 10.00 5.13
C SER A 104 -8.03 10.14 6.64
N ASP A 105 -9.12 10.49 7.33
CA ASP A 105 -9.17 10.56 8.79
C ASP A 105 -8.81 9.20 9.43
N ILE A 106 -9.28 8.10 8.83
CA ILE A 106 -8.97 6.76 9.33
C ILE A 106 -7.46 6.48 9.29
N PHE A 107 -6.77 6.88 8.22
CA PHE A 107 -5.32 6.74 8.13
C PHE A 107 -4.62 7.55 9.22
N ASN A 108 -5.04 8.80 9.43
CA ASN A 108 -4.45 9.67 10.46
C ASN A 108 -4.65 9.11 11.87
N ILE A 109 -5.81 8.52 12.15
CA ILE A 109 -6.13 7.87 13.43
C ILE A 109 -5.24 6.63 13.66
N VAL A 110 -5.14 5.73 12.67
CA VAL A 110 -4.38 4.48 12.85
C VAL A 110 -2.87 4.68 12.81
N MET A 111 -2.39 5.72 12.12
CA MET A 111 -0.97 6.05 12.04
C MET A 111 -0.49 7.00 13.14
N HIS A 112 -1.35 7.28 14.13
CA HIS A 112 -0.95 8.03 15.32
C HIS A 112 0.30 7.38 15.95
N LYS A 113 1.34 8.20 16.14
CA LYS A 113 2.59 7.73 16.73
C LYS A 113 2.45 7.74 18.24
N TYR A 114 2.62 6.56 18.82
CA TYR A 114 2.76 6.40 20.26
C TYR A 114 4.24 6.43 20.65
N ASP A 115 4.50 6.86 21.87
CA ASP A 115 5.82 6.68 22.48
C ASP A 115 6.15 5.19 22.60
N VAL A 116 7.45 4.89 22.66
CA VAL A 116 7.91 3.51 22.85
C VAL A 116 7.39 3.02 24.20
N TRP A 117 6.69 1.89 24.17
CA TRP A 117 6.08 1.29 25.36
C TRP A 117 7.12 0.97 26.44
N ASN A 118 6.84 1.38 27.68
CA ASN A 118 7.54 0.95 28.89
C ASN A 118 6.54 0.36 29.90
N ASP A 119 7.02 -0.55 30.74
CA ASP A 119 6.19 -1.24 31.74
C ASP A 119 5.62 -0.30 32.82
N GLU A 120 6.29 0.83 33.06
CA GLU A 120 5.88 1.85 34.03
C GLU A 120 4.92 2.90 33.45
N ASP A 121 4.65 2.87 32.14
CA ASP A 121 3.79 3.85 31.48
C ASP A 121 2.30 3.62 31.79
N ASP A 122 1.54 4.71 31.92
CA ASP A 122 0.10 4.64 32.05
C ASP A 122 -0.55 4.04 30.77
N PRO A 123 -1.65 3.28 30.90
CA PRO A 123 -2.34 2.72 29.74
C PRO A 123 -2.81 3.81 28.76
N VAL A 124 -2.46 3.64 27.48
CA VAL A 124 -2.93 4.51 26.40
C VAL A 124 -4.19 3.93 25.75
N VAL A 125 -5.24 4.74 25.59
CA VAL A 125 -6.52 4.33 25.00
C VAL A 125 -6.53 4.61 23.49
N PHE A 126 -6.93 3.60 22.70
CA PHE A 126 -7.16 3.71 21.26
C PHE A 126 -8.68 3.77 20.94
N PRO A 127 -9.12 4.59 19.96
CA PRO A 127 -8.33 5.54 19.18
C PRO A 127 -7.89 6.75 20.02
N PRO A 128 -6.83 7.46 19.61
CA PRO A 128 -6.41 8.67 20.30
C PRO A 128 -7.56 9.69 20.27
N LYS A 129 -7.72 10.44 21.36
CA LYS A 129 -8.69 11.55 21.38
C LYS A 129 -8.21 12.61 20.38
N ALA A 130 -9.15 13.08 19.55
CA ALA A 130 -8.92 14.17 18.59
C ALA A 130 -8.51 15.47 19.28
#